data_AF-A0A316V4F1-F1
#
_entry.id   AF-A0A316V4F1-F1
#
_cell.length_a   1.000
_cell.length_b   1.000
_cell.length_c   1.000
_cell.angle_alpha   90.00
_cell.angle_beta   90.00
_cell.angle_gamma   90.00
#
_symmetry.space_group_name_H-M   'P 1'
#
loop_
_entity.id
_entity.type
_entity.pdbx_description
1 polymer ?
#
loop_
_entity_poly.entity_id
_entity_poly.type
_entity_poly.pdbx_seq_one_letter_code
_entity_poly.pdbx_strand_id
1 'polypeptide(L)'
;MSVTEKEKQIPSEEQVVEASRIKLNELPTLGIAKLLAQLQTENQWSLSEKRLKTILVKANLRQSKPSTNGKQDDVPSHVPLSHLDASLNISDGIKAVYFDRIKGKGLIADRDFKEGQTIFNEDAFVASAPSQAMRQVEQGELCASCFAPLAGSLVVRCGQKDCESRFCTRLCQIRAQSAHHAILCPGLNPSIKPFNKFLSIQKWLSLAIVSKTLAKILLTHSNHAPASLNTSQNNKRTEEQPKSSLEEMMSHFDAFATVSELERRARNPGWEVERSAFLTSMQEAHSLLCKGLDPRIERKKWPLWRDFPVDVAERLFTWDNFVLLLGRANINTEAQGGMYLVHSHLNHSCLPNVSIRHPPSRHGVRQATKITALAKKDIRKGDELVITYQDPSLELSRRRMLLWREYMFGPCECQRCLDELNGMDEEEKKEMESGSWKVDVNEEQEIQKRKEHADMLNQLEKERKDKLRSEGKDVEDEKDMKGIEEELRTHLGF
;
A
#
# COMPACT_ATOMS: atom_id res chain seq x y z
N MET A 1 52.46 -2.55 -46.54
CA MET A 1 51.35 -3.50 -46.33
C MET A 1 50.16 -2.69 -45.82
N SER A 2 49.23 -2.36 -46.74
CA SER A 2 48.02 -1.62 -46.44
C SER A 2 47.03 -2.57 -45.76
N VAL A 3 46.70 -2.33 -44.49
CA VAL A 3 45.64 -3.04 -43.78
C VAL A 3 44.32 -2.46 -44.27
N THR A 4 43.62 -3.20 -45.11
CA THR A 4 42.24 -2.91 -45.52
C THR A 4 41.33 -2.95 -44.29
N GLU A 5 40.83 -1.80 -43.85
CA GLU A 5 39.76 -1.70 -42.86
C GLU A 5 38.51 -2.42 -43.41
N LYS A 6 38.13 -3.54 -42.78
CA LYS A 6 36.87 -4.23 -43.10
C LYS A 6 35.71 -3.35 -42.59
N GLU A 7 34.80 -2.99 -43.49
CA GLU A 7 33.59 -2.24 -43.15
C GLU A 7 32.76 -2.98 -42.10
N LYS A 8 32.38 -2.27 -41.03
CA LYS A 8 31.56 -2.82 -39.95
C LYS A 8 30.10 -2.91 -40.39
N GLN A 9 29.48 -4.07 -40.21
CA GLN A 9 28.09 -4.31 -40.60
C GLN A 9 27.11 -3.69 -39.59
N ILE A 10 26.01 -3.10 -40.06
CA ILE A 10 24.93 -2.61 -39.19
C ILE A 10 23.95 -3.77 -38.93
N PRO A 11 23.78 -4.23 -37.69
CA PRO A 11 22.91 -5.39 -37.40
C PRO A 11 21.42 -5.04 -37.37
N SER A 12 20.56 -6.03 -37.60
CA SER A 12 19.10 -5.93 -37.37
C SER A 12 18.77 -5.97 -35.87
N GLU A 13 17.57 -5.54 -35.49
CA GLU A 13 17.15 -5.62 -34.08
C GLU A 13 17.12 -7.06 -33.56
N GLU A 14 16.63 -8.00 -34.37
CA GLU A 14 16.55 -9.44 -34.03
C GLU A 14 17.94 -10.04 -33.79
N GLN A 15 18.92 -9.72 -34.63
CA GLN A 15 20.31 -10.18 -34.47
C GLN A 15 20.92 -9.68 -33.15
N VAL A 16 20.66 -8.41 -32.80
CA VAL A 16 21.15 -7.83 -31.54
C VAL A 16 20.47 -8.47 -30.34
N VAL A 17 19.17 -8.76 -30.40
CA VAL A 17 18.43 -9.43 -29.31
C VAL A 17 18.97 -10.83 -29.07
N GLU A 18 19.14 -11.63 -30.11
CA GLU A 18 19.58 -13.01 -29.99
C GLU A 18 21.01 -13.10 -29.42
N ALA A 19 21.95 -12.35 -30.01
CA ALA A 19 23.34 -12.32 -29.53
C ALA A 19 23.45 -11.79 -28.09
N SER A 20 22.63 -10.80 -27.72
CA SER A 20 22.61 -10.28 -26.35
C SER A 20 22.01 -11.27 -25.35
N ARG A 21 21.00 -12.04 -25.74
CA ARG A 21 20.37 -13.05 -24.89
C ARG A 21 21.33 -14.16 -24.52
N ILE A 22 22.12 -14.64 -25.50
CA ILE A 22 23.15 -15.65 -25.27
C ILE A 22 24.16 -15.16 -24.21
N LYS A 23 24.71 -13.95 -24.40
CA LYS A 23 25.71 -13.38 -23.48
C LYS A 23 25.16 -13.07 -22.08
N LEU A 24 23.90 -12.61 -22.00
CA LEU A 24 23.26 -12.29 -20.72
C LEU A 24 22.82 -13.54 -19.95
N ASN A 25 22.56 -14.67 -20.63
CA ASN A 25 22.33 -15.95 -19.97
C ASN A 25 23.60 -16.52 -19.36
N GLU A 26 24.76 -16.35 -20.02
CA GLU A 26 26.06 -16.78 -19.49
C GLU A 26 26.54 -15.88 -18.34
N LEU A 27 26.34 -14.57 -18.45
CA LEU A 27 26.78 -13.57 -17.46
C LEU A 27 25.69 -12.52 -17.18
N PRO A 28 24.72 -12.79 -16.27
CA PRO A 28 23.58 -11.92 -16.01
C PRO A 28 23.94 -10.49 -15.53
N THR A 29 25.10 -10.32 -14.90
CA THR A 29 25.57 -9.05 -14.32
C THR A 29 26.39 -8.20 -15.31
N LEU A 30 26.56 -8.64 -16.57
CA LEU A 30 27.43 -7.98 -17.55
C LEU A 30 26.96 -6.55 -17.92
N GLY A 31 27.76 -5.54 -17.57
CA GLY A 31 27.46 -4.14 -17.86
C GLY A 31 27.36 -3.82 -19.36
N ILE A 32 26.52 -2.85 -19.72
CA ILE A 32 26.13 -2.52 -21.11
C ILE A 32 27.34 -2.14 -21.99
N ALA A 33 28.32 -1.42 -21.45
CA ALA A 33 29.54 -1.07 -22.20
C ALA A 33 30.40 -2.28 -22.55
N LYS A 34 30.51 -3.26 -21.63
CA LYS A 34 31.23 -4.52 -21.87
C LYS A 34 30.47 -5.41 -22.85
N LEU A 35 29.14 -5.50 -22.69
CA LEU A 35 28.28 -6.21 -23.63
C LEU A 35 28.40 -5.62 -25.04
N LEU A 36 28.38 -4.29 -25.19
CA LEU A 36 28.55 -3.61 -26.47
C LEU A 36 29.90 -3.94 -27.11
N ALA A 37 30.99 -3.83 -26.35
CA ALA A 37 32.34 -4.11 -26.86
C ALA A 37 32.48 -5.55 -27.34
N GLN A 38 31.90 -6.51 -26.61
CA GLN A 38 31.88 -7.92 -27.03
C GLN A 38 31.07 -8.10 -28.31
N LEU A 39 29.85 -7.56 -28.37
CA LEU A 39 28.99 -7.69 -29.55
C LEU A 39 29.61 -7.05 -30.81
N GLN A 40 30.24 -5.87 -30.67
CA GLN A 40 30.92 -5.19 -31.76
C GLN A 40 32.15 -5.96 -32.25
N THR A 41 32.93 -6.54 -31.34
CA THR A 41 34.17 -7.26 -31.68
C THR A 41 33.88 -8.62 -32.29
N GLU A 42 32.98 -9.40 -31.68
CA GLU A 42 32.67 -10.77 -32.09
C GLU A 42 31.91 -10.82 -33.42
N ASN A 43 31.06 -9.83 -33.69
CA ASN A 43 30.19 -9.83 -34.88
C ASN A 43 30.59 -8.77 -35.93
N GLN A 44 31.69 -8.04 -35.71
CA GLN A 44 32.14 -6.92 -36.56
C GLN A 44 31.05 -5.86 -36.79
N TRP A 45 30.25 -5.58 -35.75
CA TRP A 45 29.10 -4.69 -35.85
C TRP A 45 29.41 -3.22 -35.64
N SER A 46 28.72 -2.37 -36.40
CA SER A 46 28.53 -0.95 -36.13
C SER A 46 27.23 -0.76 -35.34
N LEU A 47 27.33 -0.83 -34.01
CA LEU A 47 26.20 -0.71 -33.08
C LEU A 47 26.53 0.36 -32.05
N SER A 48 25.63 1.32 -31.80
CA SER A 48 25.84 2.34 -30.75
C SER A 48 25.29 1.87 -29.41
N GLU A 49 25.86 2.36 -28.31
CA GLU A 49 25.39 2.03 -26.96
C GLU A 49 23.92 2.42 -26.76
N LYS A 50 23.51 3.57 -27.30
CA LYS A 50 22.12 4.05 -27.26
C LYS A 50 21.18 3.08 -27.97
N ARG A 51 21.55 2.61 -29.18
CA ARG A 51 20.75 1.66 -29.95
C ARG A 51 20.67 0.29 -29.27
N LEU A 52 21.79 -0.21 -28.73
CA LEU A 52 21.80 -1.44 -27.94
C LEU A 52 20.87 -1.32 -26.72
N LYS A 53 20.96 -0.22 -25.96
CA LYS A 53 20.06 0.04 -24.81
C LYS A 53 18.60 0.00 -25.20
N THR A 54 18.21 0.70 -26.28
CA THR A 54 16.84 0.71 -26.77
C THR A 54 16.35 -0.70 -27.15
N ILE A 55 17.17 -1.47 -27.87
CA ILE A 55 16.82 -2.83 -28.28
C ILE A 55 16.69 -3.76 -27.07
N LEU A 56 17.60 -3.69 -26.09
CA LEU A 56 17.55 -4.51 -24.88
C LEU A 56 16.35 -4.20 -24.00
N VAL A 57 15.96 -2.93 -23.88
CA VAL A 57 14.76 -2.51 -23.14
C VAL A 57 13.50 -2.97 -23.87
N LYS A 58 13.42 -2.74 -25.19
CA LYS A 58 12.28 -3.16 -26.03
C LYS A 58 12.08 -4.68 -26.02
N ALA A 59 13.16 -5.44 -25.93
CA ALA A 59 13.14 -6.91 -25.86
C ALA A 59 13.08 -7.47 -24.43
N ASN A 60 12.90 -6.62 -23.40
CA ASN A 60 12.88 -7.00 -21.98
C ASN A 60 14.13 -7.74 -21.47
N LEU A 61 15.28 -7.56 -22.13
CA LEU A 61 16.56 -8.16 -21.74
C LEU A 61 17.30 -7.35 -20.67
N ARG A 62 17.01 -6.05 -20.51
CA ARG A 62 17.45 -5.23 -19.36
C ARG A 62 16.43 -4.14 -19.05
N GLN A 63 16.20 -3.92 -17.75
CA GLN A 63 15.43 -2.77 -17.25
C GLN A 63 16.31 -1.50 -17.30
N SER A 64 15.71 -0.35 -17.58
CA SER A 64 16.43 0.92 -17.51
C SER A 64 16.84 1.22 -16.08
N LYS A 65 18.14 1.48 -15.85
CA LYS A 65 18.56 2.18 -14.62
C LYS A 65 18.03 3.62 -14.67
N PRO A 66 17.66 4.23 -13.53
CA PRO A 66 17.29 5.63 -13.49
C PRO A 66 18.47 6.46 -14.01
N SER A 67 18.26 7.21 -15.10
CA SER A 67 19.26 8.09 -15.67
C SER A 67 19.39 9.34 -14.80
N THR A 68 20.59 9.61 -14.30
CA THR A 68 20.89 10.82 -13.52
C THR A 68 21.17 12.06 -14.37
N ASN A 69 21.06 12.03 -15.71
CA ASN A 69 21.28 13.21 -16.55
C ASN A 69 20.55 13.13 -17.92
N GLY A 70 19.24 12.98 -17.89
CA GLY A 70 18.38 13.21 -19.06
C GLY A 70 17.18 14.00 -18.60
N LYS A 71 16.74 15.00 -19.39
CA LYS A 71 15.50 15.75 -19.15
C LYS A 71 14.42 14.76 -18.74
N GLN A 72 14.05 14.84 -17.47
CA GLN A 72 13.02 14.05 -16.83
C GLN A 72 11.78 14.30 -17.67
N ASP A 73 11.19 13.26 -18.27
CA ASP A 73 9.76 13.32 -18.46
C ASP A 73 9.22 13.49 -17.03
N ASP A 74 8.83 14.73 -16.70
CA ASP A 74 8.31 15.14 -15.39
C ASP A 74 7.05 14.31 -15.11
N VAL A 75 7.25 13.10 -14.57
CA VAL A 75 6.16 12.36 -13.96
C VAL A 75 5.89 13.08 -12.65
N PRO A 76 4.71 13.67 -12.46
CA PRO A 76 4.44 14.37 -11.24
C PRO A 76 4.54 13.41 -10.05
N SER A 77 5.19 13.82 -8.95
CA SER A 77 5.39 13.00 -7.74
C SER A 77 4.07 12.46 -7.15
N HIS A 78 2.96 13.04 -7.56
CA HIS A 78 1.64 12.80 -7.01
C HIS A 78 0.94 11.56 -7.56
N VAL A 79 1.45 10.87 -8.59
CA VAL A 79 0.81 9.66 -9.14
C VAL A 79 1.23 8.42 -8.33
N PRO A 80 0.31 7.55 -7.88
CA PRO A 80 0.68 6.35 -7.14
C PRO A 80 1.56 5.41 -7.95
N LEU A 81 2.69 5.00 -7.37
CA LEU A 81 3.62 4.06 -7.98
C LEU A 81 3.19 2.63 -7.66
N SER A 82 3.10 1.77 -8.67
CA SER A 82 2.79 0.34 -8.52
C SER A 82 3.65 -0.51 -9.46
N HIS A 83 3.86 -1.76 -9.09
CA HIS A 83 4.69 -2.70 -9.86
C HIS A 83 4.00 -4.06 -9.98
N LEU A 84 4.37 -4.81 -11.03
CA LEU A 84 3.97 -6.19 -11.18
C LEU A 84 4.87 -7.08 -10.33
N ASP A 85 4.25 -7.95 -9.54
CA ASP A 85 4.95 -9.06 -8.90
C ASP A 85 4.86 -10.28 -9.84
N ALA A 86 6.00 -10.66 -10.41
CA ALA A 86 6.08 -11.81 -11.31
C ALA A 86 5.90 -13.17 -10.60
N SER A 87 6.05 -13.20 -9.28
CA SER A 87 5.89 -14.40 -8.46
C SER A 87 4.44 -14.60 -7.97
N LEU A 88 3.60 -13.56 -8.05
CA LEU A 88 2.20 -13.64 -7.65
C LEU A 88 1.45 -14.66 -8.51
N ASN A 89 0.86 -15.65 -7.84
CA ASN A 89 0.02 -16.64 -8.49
C ASN A 89 -1.36 -16.04 -8.83
N ILE A 90 -1.58 -15.76 -10.11
CA ILE A 90 -2.81 -15.20 -10.64
C ILE A 90 -3.71 -16.34 -11.14
N SER A 91 -5.00 -16.29 -10.80
CA SER A 91 -5.97 -17.34 -11.16
C SER A 91 -6.11 -17.51 -12.68
N ASP A 92 -6.38 -18.75 -13.12
CA ASP A 92 -6.61 -19.05 -14.53
C ASP A 92 -7.74 -18.21 -15.12
N GLY A 93 -7.51 -17.70 -16.32
CA GLY A 93 -8.47 -16.87 -17.05
C GLY A 93 -8.34 -15.37 -16.81
N ILE A 94 -7.38 -14.92 -15.99
CA ILE A 94 -7.00 -13.51 -15.86
C ILE A 94 -5.49 -13.33 -15.98
N LYS A 95 -5.05 -12.15 -16.39
CA LYS A 95 -3.62 -11.78 -16.52
C LYS A 95 -3.38 -10.40 -15.94
N ALA A 96 -2.30 -10.26 -15.18
CA ALA A 96 -1.82 -8.93 -14.79
C ALA A 96 -1.01 -8.29 -15.92
N VAL A 97 -1.25 -7.00 -16.12
CA VAL A 97 -0.58 -6.18 -17.13
C VAL A 97 -0.18 -4.85 -16.51
N TYR A 98 0.86 -4.22 -17.04
CA TYR A 98 1.21 -2.84 -16.72
C TYR A 98 0.79 -1.96 -17.90
N PHE A 99 -0.16 -1.06 -17.69
CA PHE A 99 -0.70 -0.23 -18.77
C PHE A 99 0.26 0.92 -19.09
N ASP A 100 0.48 1.80 -18.11
CA ASP A 100 1.34 2.97 -18.23
C ASP A 100 1.66 3.53 -16.83
N ARG A 101 2.37 4.65 -16.77
CA ARG A 101 2.78 5.26 -15.49
C ARG A 101 1.64 5.96 -14.73
N ILE A 102 0.54 6.31 -15.39
CA ILE A 102 -0.60 7.01 -14.81
C ILE A 102 -1.61 5.99 -14.26
N LYS A 103 -1.97 5.02 -15.09
CA LYS A 103 -2.92 3.95 -14.76
C LYS A 103 -2.28 2.83 -13.96
N GLY A 104 -0.97 2.62 -14.11
CA GLY A 104 -0.22 1.62 -13.38
C GLY A 104 -0.53 0.18 -13.82
N LYS A 105 -0.49 -0.72 -12.86
CA LYS A 105 -0.83 -2.13 -13.06
C LYS A 105 -2.34 -2.36 -13.18
N GLY A 106 -2.71 -3.46 -13.80
CA GLY A 106 -4.07 -3.78 -14.20
C GLY A 106 -4.34 -5.28 -14.29
N LEU A 107 -5.61 -5.68 -14.38
CA LEU A 107 -6.01 -7.04 -14.78
C LEU A 107 -6.79 -7.02 -16.09
N ILE A 108 -6.50 -7.99 -16.96
CA ILE A 108 -7.30 -8.27 -18.16
C ILE A 108 -7.84 -9.69 -18.11
N ALA A 109 -8.99 -9.91 -18.75
CA ALA A 109 -9.54 -11.23 -18.97
C ALA A 109 -8.73 -11.99 -20.02
N ASP A 110 -8.30 -13.22 -19.71
CA ASP A 110 -7.62 -14.11 -20.67
C ASP A 110 -8.58 -15.10 -21.34
N ARG A 111 -9.85 -15.08 -20.91
CA ARG A 111 -10.97 -15.82 -21.49
C ARG A 111 -12.26 -15.03 -21.30
N ASP A 112 -13.33 -15.50 -21.92
CA ASP A 112 -14.66 -14.94 -21.70
C ASP A 112 -15.19 -15.33 -20.30
N PHE A 113 -15.94 -14.40 -19.69
CA PHE A 113 -16.73 -14.62 -18.49
C PHE A 113 -18.19 -14.26 -18.74
N LYS A 114 -19.10 -15.07 -18.21
CA LYS A 114 -20.54 -14.76 -18.21
C LYS A 114 -20.93 -13.95 -16.99
N GLU A 115 -21.98 -13.14 -17.11
CA GLU A 115 -22.57 -12.44 -15.96
C GLU A 115 -22.79 -13.39 -14.76
N GLY A 116 -22.39 -12.95 -13.57
CA GLY A 116 -22.47 -13.71 -12.33
C GLY A 116 -21.35 -14.74 -12.13
N GLN A 117 -20.52 -15.01 -13.15
CA GLN A 117 -19.43 -15.98 -13.02
C GLN A 117 -18.35 -15.47 -12.05
N THR A 118 -17.83 -16.38 -11.21
CA THR A 118 -16.65 -16.10 -10.39
C THR A 118 -15.41 -15.97 -11.25
N ILE A 119 -14.72 -14.85 -11.09
CA ILE A 119 -13.44 -14.56 -11.72
C ILE A 119 -12.31 -15.11 -10.86
N PHE A 120 -12.25 -14.70 -9.58
CA PHE A 120 -11.29 -15.22 -8.62
C PHE A 120 -11.80 -15.09 -7.18
N ASN A 121 -11.18 -15.85 -6.28
CA ASN A 121 -11.31 -15.71 -4.83
C ASN A 121 -9.94 -15.36 -4.27
N GLU A 122 -9.91 -14.52 -3.24
CA GLU A 122 -8.65 -14.10 -2.64
C GLU A 122 -8.80 -13.93 -1.13
N ASP A 123 -7.84 -14.45 -0.39
CA ASP A 123 -7.68 -14.16 1.05
C ASP A 123 -6.82 -12.91 1.21
N ALA A 124 -7.11 -12.10 2.22
CA ALA A 124 -6.40 -10.84 2.45
C ALA A 124 -4.91 -11.07 2.72
N PHE A 125 -4.07 -10.28 2.07
CA PHE A 125 -2.65 -10.19 2.42
C PHE A 125 -2.49 -9.67 3.84
N VAL A 126 -3.19 -8.58 4.17
CA VAL A 126 -3.32 -8.03 5.52
C VAL A 126 -4.75 -7.56 5.70
N ALA A 127 -5.33 -7.81 6.87
CA ALA A 127 -6.68 -7.33 7.19
C ALA A 127 -6.73 -6.74 8.59
N SER A 128 -7.57 -5.72 8.75
CA SER A 128 -7.97 -5.20 10.04
C SER A 128 -9.47 -5.07 10.17
N ALA A 129 -9.95 -5.17 11.40
CA ALA A 129 -11.34 -4.85 11.68
C ALA A 129 -11.58 -3.35 11.40
N PRO A 130 -12.81 -2.97 11.03
CA PRO A 130 -13.20 -1.57 10.98
C PRO A 130 -12.84 -0.85 12.28
N SER A 131 -12.52 0.45 12.18
CA SER A 131 -12.03 1.26 13.30
C SER A 131 -12.92 1.22 14.55
N GLN A 132 -14.24 1.13 14.34
CA GLN A 132 -15.25 1.05 15.40
C GLN A 132 -15.21 -0.30 16.15
N ALA A 133 -14.80 -1.38 15.49
CA ALA A 133 -14.76 -2.74 16.02
C ALA A 133 -13.40 -3.14 16.61
N MET A 134 -12.37 -2.28 16.51
CA MET A 134 -11.01 -2.60 17.00
C MET A 134 -10.98 -2.91 18.50
N ARG A 135 -11.69 -2.15 19.34
CA ARG A 135 -11.78 -2.42 20.78
C ARG A 135 -12.39 -3.78 21.09
N GLN A 136 -13.40 -4.19 20.33
CA GLN A 136 -14.06 -5.48 20.52
C GLN A 136 -13.12 -6.65 20.18
N VAL A 137 -12.23 -6.47 19.20
CA VAL A 137 -11.16 -7.44 18.92
C VAL A 137 -10.16 -7.52 20.07
N GLU A 138 -9.74 -6.36 20.60
CA GLU A 138 -8.77 -6.28 21.71
C GLU A 138 -9.30 -6.96 22.98
N GLN A 139 -10.56 -6.69 23.33
CA GLN A 139 -11.25 -7.26 24.51
C GLN A 139 -11.66 -8.73 24.32
N GLY A 140 -11.43 -9.30 23.14
CA GLY A 140 -11.76 -10.69 22.85
C GLY A 140 -13.26 -10.96 22.69
N GLU A 141 -14.04 -9.96 22.31
CA GLU A 141 -15.44 -10.11 21.87
C GLU A 141 -15.52 -10.57 20.42
N LEU A 142 -14.59 -10.10 19.58
CA LEU A 142 -14.42 -10.53 18.19
C LEU A 142 -13.15 -11.36 18.03
N CYS A 143 -13.16 -12.27 17.06
CA CYS A 143 -11.98 -13.05 16.72
C CYS A 143 -10.86 -12.13 16.21
N ALA A 144 -9.66 -12.22 16.78
CA ALA A 144 -8.49 -11.45 16.36
C ALA A 144 -7.92 -11.83 14.98
N SER A 145 -8.44 -12.89 14.35
CA SER A 145 -8.06 -13.29 12.98
C SER A 145 -9.12 -12.93 11.95
N CYS A 146 -10.37 -13.38 12.15
CA CYS A 146 -11.45 -13.25 11.15
C CYS A 146 -12.52 -12.21 11.50
N PHE A 147 -12.41 -11.56 12.67
CA PHE A 147 -13.33 -10.54 13.17
C PHE A 147 -14.77 -11.00 13.38
N ALA A 148 -15.03 -12.32 13.27
CA ALA A 148 -16.32 -12.90 13.61
C ALA A 148 -16.59 -12.78 15.12
N PRO A 149 -17.84 -12.48 15.52
CA PRO A 149 -18.23 -12.47 16.92
C PRO A 149 -17.98 -13.81 17.61
N LEU A 150 -17.49 -13.73 18.85
CA LEU A 150 -17.21 -14.90 19.67
C LEU A 150 -18.39 -15.11 20.62
N ALA A 151 -19.24 -16.08 20.30
CA ALA A 151 -20.31 -16.55 21.18
C ALA A 151 -20.12 -18.04 21.50
N GLY A 152 -20.15 -18.42 22.78
CA GLY A 152 -20.09 -19.81 23.23
C GLY A 152 -18.78 -20.26 23.89
N SER A 153 -18.71 -21.55 24.25
CA SER A 153 -17.67 -22.14 25.11
C SER A 153 -16.39 -22.60 24.37
N LEU A 154 -16.39 -22.68 23.03
CA LEU A 154 -15.28 -23.20 22.21
C LEU A 154 -14.38 -22.10 21.63
N VAL A 155 -13.96 -21.15 22.46
CA VAL A 155 -13.06 -20.06 22.08
C VAL A 155 -11.63 -20.38 22.48
N VAL A 156 -10.67 -20.15 21.57
CA VAL A 156 -9.24 -20.34 21.84
C VAL A 156 -8.62 -19.01 22.28
N ARG A 157 -7.95 -19.00 23.44
CA ARG A 157 -7.25 -17.81 23.96
C ARG A 157 -5.81 -17.79 23.47
N CYS A 158 -5.20 -16.60 23.36
CA CYS A 158 -3.77 -16.47 23.12
C CYS A 158 -2.93 -17.20 24.19
N GLY A 159 -3.25 -16.99 25.47
CA GLY A 159 -2.58 -17.62 26.60
C GLY A 159 -1.32 -16.90 27.10
N GLN A 160 -0.96 -15.78 26.49
CA GLN A 160 0.17 -14.95 26.92
C GLN A 160 -0.26 -13.94 27.99
N LYS A 161 0.66 -13.62 28.92
CA LYS A 161 0.43 -12.61 29.96
C LYS A 161 0.05 -11.26 29.31
N ASP A 162 -0.92 -10.56 29.88
CA ASP A 162 -1.41 -9.25 29.42
C ASP A 162 -1.99 -9.25 27.99
N CYS A 163 -2.37 -10.41 27.44
CA CYS A 163 -2.99 -10.51 26.11
C CYS A 163 -4.41 -11.11 26.19
N GLU A 164 -5.41 -10.29 25.88
CA GLU A 164 -6.83 -10.67 25.93
C GLU A 164 -7.36 -11.25 24.61
N SER A 165 -6.55 -11.25 23.55
CA SER A 165 -6.98 -11.70 22.22
C SER A 165 -7.51 -13.13 22.20
N ARG A 166 -8.62 -13.30 21.48
CA ARG A 166 -9.34 -14.57 21.36
C ARG A 166 -9.57 -14.95 19.90
N PHE A 167 -9.74 -16.24 19.65
CA PHE A 167 -9.89 -16.83 18.32
C PHE A 167 -11.05 -17.81 18.30
N CYS A 168 -11.84 -17.82 17.23
CA CYS A 168 -12.98 -18.73 17.10
C CYS A 168 -12.57 -20.20 16.93
N THR A 169 -11.36 -20.47 16.44
CA THR A 169 -10.81 -21.81 16.22
C THR A 169 -9.29 -21.80 16.40
N ARG A 170 -8.70 -22.98 16.59
CA ARG A 170 -7.24 -23.15 16.58
C ARG A 170 -6.62 -22.75 15.25
N LEU A 171 -7.33 -22.96 14.14
CA LEU A 171 -6.91 -22.50 12.81
C LEU A 171 -6.78 -20.97 12.74
N CYS A 172 -7.77 -20.23 13.26
CA CYS A 172 -7.69 -18.76 13.33
C CYS A 172 -6.56 -18.29 14.23
N GLN A 173 -6.29 -18.97 15.34
CA GLN A 173 -5.14 -18.65 16.18
C GLN A 173 -3.83 -18.83 15.40
N ILE A 174 -3.63 -19.98 14.74
CA ILE A 174 -2.42 -20.26 13.95
C ILE A 174 -2.24 -19.20 12.85
N ARG A 175 -3.30 -18.91 12.09
CA ARG A 175 -3.28 -17.87 11.04
C ARG A 175 -2.93 -16.50 11.58
N ALA A 176 -3.46 -16.12 12.75
CA ALA A 176 -3.12 -14.84 13.35
C ALA A 176 -1.66 -14.80 13.81
N GLN A 177 -1.14 -15.87 14.43
CA GLN A 177 0.27 -15.95 14.83
C GLN A 177 1.20 -15.76 13.64
N SER A 178 0.89 -16.39 12.49
CA SER A 178 1.69 -16.27 11.27
C SER A 178 1.41 -15.03 10.42
N ALA A 179 0.45 -14.18 10.81
CA ALA A 179 0.11 -12.97 10.06
C ALA A 179 0.51 -11.69 10.78
N HIS A 180 0.37 -11.63 12.11
CA HIS A 180 0.68 -10.41 12.87
C HIS A 180 0.81 -10.64 14.38
N HIS A 181 0.02 -11.55 14.94
CA HIS A 181 -0.20 -11.62 16.38
C HIS A 181 1.06 -11.98 17.17
N ALA A 182 1.94 -12.84 16.63
CA ALA A 182 3.16 -13.19 17.36
C ALA A 182 4.04 -11.96 17.64
N ILE A 183 4.08 -10.99 16.72
CA ILE A 183 4.82 -9.72 16.85
C ILE A 183 4.01 -8.67 17.62
N LEU A 184 2.70 -8.56 17.39
CA LEU A 184 1.83 -7.53 18.00
C LEU A 184 1.24 -7.92 19.36
N CYS A 185 1.48 -9.15 19.83
CA CYS A 185 0.99 -9.63 21.12
C CYS A 185 1.71 -8.90 22.26
N PRO A 186 0.99 -8.18 23.14
CA PRO A 186 1.61 -7.46 24.27
C PRO A 186 2.30 -8.40 25.28
N GLY A 187 1.93 -9.68 25.28
CA GLY A 187 2.57 -10.69 26.10
C GLY A 187 3.87 -11.22 25.51
N LEU A 188 3.97 -11.39 24.19
CA LEU A 188 5.20 -11.84 23.52
C LEU A 188 6.17 -10.69 23.24
N ASN A 189 5.63 -9.50 23.04
CA ASN A 189 6.36 -8.27 22.78
C ASN A 189 5.81 -7.15 23.68
N PRO A 190 6.29 -7.01 24.93
CA PRO A 190 5.81 -5.99 25.85
C PRO A 190 6.02 -4.55 25.34
N SER A 191 7.04 -4.33 24.48
CA SER A 191 7.36 -3.00 23.93
C SER A 191 6.28 -2.45 22.98
N ILE A 192 5.36 -3.29 22.49
CA ILE A 192 4.25 -2.84 21.63
C ILE A 192 3.07 -2.24 22.40
N LYS A 193 3.00 -2.45 23.73
CA LYS A 193 1.85 -2.01 24.55
C LYS A 193 1.51 -0.52 24.37
N PRO A 194 2.47 0.43 24.37
CA PRO A 194 2.17 1.83 24.14
C PRO A 194 1.52 2.09 22.78
N PHE A 195 2.06 1.47 21.72
CA PHE A 195 1.50 1.59 20.36
C PHE A 195 0.08 1.01 20.26
N ASN A 196 -0.17 -0.17 20.84
CA ASN A 196 -1.50 -0.77 20.84
C ASN A 196 -2.52 0.14 21.57
N LYS A 197 -2.12 0.74 22.71
CA LYS A 197 -2.96 1.70 23.43
C LYS A 197 -3.22 2.96 22.59
N PHE A 198 -2.21 3.50 21.92
CA PHE A 198 -2.37 4.63 21.01
C PHE A 198 -3.36 4.31 19.89
N LEU A 199 -3.20 3.15 19.24
CA LEU A 199 -4.06 2.71 18.14
C LEU A 199 -5.52 2.52 18.58
N SER A 200 -5.78 2.00 19.78
CA SER A 200 -7.14 1.78 20.28
C SER A 200 -7.89 3.07 20.63
N ILE A 201 -7.14 4.12 20.98
CA ILE A 201 -7.66 5.48 21.23
C ILE A 201 -7.91 6.19 19.90
N GLN A 202 -6.90 6.22 19.02
CA GLN A 202 -6.90 7.02 17.81
C GLN A 202 -7.69 6.37 16.66
N LYS A 203 -7.80 5.04 16.66
CA LYS A 203 -8.63 4.22 15.76
C LYS A 203 -8.36 4.43 14.26
N TRP A 204 -7.11 4.73 13.88
CA TRP A 204 -6.71 4.87 12.47
C TRP A 204 -6.60 3.51 11.79
N LEU A 205 -7.47 3.24 10.82
CA LEU A 205 -7.45 1.98 10.07
C LEU A 205 -6.13 1.81 9.30
N SER A 206 -5.63 2.86 8.65
CA SER A 206 -4.35 2.83 7.93
C SER A 206 -3.19 2.45 8.87
N LEU A 207 -3.16 2.99 10.08
CA LEU A 207 -2.13 2.68 11.07
C LEU A 207 -2.22 1.21 11.56
N ALA A 208 -3.44 0.68 11.72
CA ALA A 208 -3.64 -0.74 12.02
C ALA A 208 -3.13 -1.64 10.88
N ILE A 209 -3.38 -1.25 9.63
CA ILE A 209 -2.88 -1.98 8.45
C ILE A 209 -1.35 -1.90 8.36
N VAL A 210 -0.75 -0.74 8.60
CA VAL A 210 0.72 -0.54 8.60
C VAL A 210 1.38 -1.42 9.65
N SER A 211 0.90 -1.39 10.90
CA SER A 211 1.48 -2.22 11.97
C SER A 211 1.38 -3.72 11.69
N LYS A 212 0.24 -4.19 11.15
CA LYS A 212 0.08 -5.60 10.74
C LYS A 212 0.93 -5.98 9.53
N THR A 213 1.13 -5.06 8.59
CA THR A 213 1.99 -5.28 7.43
C THR A 213 3.45 -5.42 7.86
N LEU A 214 3.93 -4.50 8.69
CA LEU A 214 5.28 -4.56 9.25
C LEU A 214 5.47 -5.83 10.09
N ALA A 215 4.49 -6.19 10.92
CA ALA A 215 4.51 -7.44 11.67
C ALA A 215 4.62 -8.66 10.74
N LYS A 216 3.85 -8.71 9.65
CA LYS A 216 3.89 -9.81 8.67
C LYS A 216 5.26 -9.93 7.99
N ILE A 217 5.89 -8.80 7.63
CA ILE A 217 7.24 -8.76 7.04
C ILE A 217 8.27 -9.28 8.04
N LEU A 218 8.25 -8.76 9.28
CA LEU A 218 9.14 -9.20 10.34
C LEU A 218 9.01 -10.71 10.61
N LEU A 219 7.79 -11.25 10.61
CA LEU A 219 7.56 -12.66 10.90
C LEU A 219 8.33 -13.63 10.01
N THR A 220 8.77 -13.23 8.81
CA THR A 220 9.67 -14.03 7.95
C THR A 220 10.93 -14.51 8.67
N HIS A 221 11.42 -13.76 9.67
CA HIS A 221 12.54 -14.12 10.55
C HIS A 221 12.06 -14.53 11.94
N SER A 222 11.11 -15.46 12.00
CA SER A 222 10.57 -15.96 13.27
C SER A 222 10.09 -17.40 13.19
N ASN A 223 9.79 -17.99 14.36
CA ASN A 223 9.15 -19.30 14.44
C ASN A 223 7.73 -19.34 13.84
N HIS A 224 7.14 -18.18 13.57
CA HIS A 224 5.80 -18.02 13.03
C HIS A 224 5.82 -17.39 11.62
N ALA A 225 6.83 -17.71 10.81
CA ALA A 225 6.92 -17.20 9.44
C ALA A 225 5.63 -17.48 8.63
N PRO A 226 5.15 -16.50 7.83
CA PRO A 226 3.98 -16.70 6.98
C PRO A 226 4.23 -17.81 5.97
N ALA A 227 3.17 -18.48 5.51
CA ALA A 227 3.26 -19.42 4.39
C ALA A 227 3.59 -18.67 3.09
N SER A 228 4.37 -19.31 2.21
CA SER A 228 4.65 -18.84 0.86
C SER A 228 3.36 -18.83 0.03
N LEU A 229 3.18 -17.77 -0.76
CA LEU A 229 2.05 -17.63 -1.68
C LEU A 229 2.42 -18.13 -3.08
N ASN A 230 3.71 -18.36 -3.35
CA ASN A 230 4.22 -18.81 -4.64
C ASN A 230 4.00 -20.30 -4.89
N THR A 231 3.63 -21.09 -3.87
CA THR A 231 3.33 -22.51 -4.06
C THR A 231 1.93 -22.76 -4.60
N SER A 232 1.86 -23.48 -5.73
CA SER A 232 0.62 -24.02 -6.28
C SER A 232 -0.14 -24.84 -5.22
N GLN A 233 -1.45 -24.63 -5.11
CA GLN A 233 -2.34 -25.36 -4.19
C GLN A 233 -2.43 -26.88 -4.45
N ASN A 234 -1.62 -27.42 -5.37
CA ASN A 234 -1.54 -28.86 -5.67
C ASN A 234 -0.79 -29.70 -4.63
N ASN A 235 -0.24 -29.09 -3.57
CA ASN A 235 0.39 -29.88 -2.51
C ASN A 235 -0.67 -30.65 -1.71
N LYS A 236 -0.55 -31.98 -1.74
CA LYS A 236 -1.30 -32.92 -0.92
C LYS A 236 -1.33 -32.41 0.53
N ARG A 237 -2.50 -32.46 1.17
CA ARG A 237 -2.82 -31.95 2.53
C ARG A 237 -1.93 -32.45 3.69
N THR A 238 -0.87 -33.20 3.40
CA THR A 238 -0.02 -33.92 4.36
C THR A 238 1.37 -33.32 4.57
N GLU A 239 1.82 -32.37 3.73
CA GLU A 239 3.12 -31.70 3.89
C GLU A 239 2.96 -30.31 4.50
N GLU A 240 3.87 -29.92 5.41
CA GLU A 240 3.92 -28.55 5.94
C GLU A 240 4.06 -27.56 4.79
N GLN A 241 3.22 -26.51 4.78
CA GLN A 241 3.31 -25.49 3.75
C GLN A 241 4.67 -24.77 3.85
N PRO A 242 5.36 -24.52 2.72
CA PRO A 242 6.61 -23.81 2.75
C PRO A 242 6.41 -22.40 3.29
N LYS A 243 7.41 -21.92 4.04
CA LYS A 243 7.43 -20.58 4.62
C LYS A 243 7.89 -19.57 3.56
N SER A 244 7.34 -18.36 3.62
CA SER A 244 7.72 -17.26 2.74
C SER A 244 9.09 -16.72 3.13
N SER A 245 9.95 -16.48 2.13
CA SER A 245 11.20 -15.76 2.34
C SER A 245 10.95 -14.25 2.51
N LEU A 246 11.96 -13.52 3.00
CA LEU A 246 11.85 -12.07 3.09
C LEU A 246 11.75 -11.43 1.70
N GLU A 247 12.49 -11.94 0.71
CA GLU A 247 12.47 -11.45 -0.67
C GLU A 247 11.09 -11.63 -1.30
N GLU A 248 10.47 -12.80 -1.13
CA GLU A 248 9.09 -13.05 -1.58
C GLU A 248 8.12 -12.07 -0.90
N MET A 249 8.19 -11.93 0.43
CA MET A 249 7.29 -11.06 1.18
C MET A 249 7.43 -9.59 0.76
N MET A 250 8.67 -9.13 0.54
CA MET A 250 8.96 -7.76 0.09
C MET A 250 8.49 -7.53 -1.35
N SER A 251 8.62 -8.52 -2.24
CA SER A 251 8.08 -8.45 -3.60
C SER A 251 6.55 -8.24 -3.59
N HIS A 252 5.83 -9.07 -2.84
CA HIS A 252 4.37 -8.97 -2.72
C HIS A 252 3.94 -7.61 -2.15
N PHE A 253 4.67 -7.15 -1.14
CA PHE A 253 4.43 -5.87 -0.50
C PHE A 253 4.71 -4.66 -1.41
N ASP A 254 5.78 -4.71 -2.20
CA ASP A 254 6.17 -3.64 -3.12
C ASP A 254 5.27 -3.55 -4.36
N ALA A 255 4.47 -4.59 -4.62
CA ALA A 255 3.47 -4.57 -5.67
C ALA A 255 2.31 -3.59 -5.39
N PHE A 256 1.99 -3.30 -4.13
CA PHE A 256 0.88 -2.40 -3.77
C PHE A 256 1.17 -0.95 -4.21
N ALA A 257 0.12 -0.26 -4.65
CA ALA A 257 0.23 1.15 -5.07
C ALA A 257 0.72 2.03 -3.91
N THR A 258 1.63 2.96 -4.16
CA THR A 258 2.29 3.74 -3.10
C THR A 258 2.31 5.21 -3.47
N VAL A 259 1.91 6.06 -2.53
CA VAL A 259 2.01 7.52 -2.60
C VAL A 259 2.29 8.06 -1.20
N SER A 260 2.79 9.28 -1.09
CA SER A 260 2.89 9.94 0.22
C SER A 260 1.50 10.27 0.78
N GLU A 261 1.27 9.89 2.04
CA GLU A 261 0.07 10.30 2.79
C GLU A 261 -0.07 11.83 2.85
N LEU A 262 1.05 12.54 2.99
CA LEU A 262 1.06 14.01 3.07
C LEU A 262 0.67 14.64 1.73
N GLU A 263 1.15 14.08 0.61
CA GLU A 263 0.76 14.54 -0.73
C GLU A 263 -0.72 14.28 -1.01
N ARG A 264 -1.24 13.11 -0.59
CA ARG A 264 -2.67 12.83 -0.74
C ARG A 264 -3.53 13.80 0.07
N ARG A 265 -3.17 14.01 1.34
CA ARG A 265 -3.90 14.93 2.19
C ARG A 265 -3.83 16.37 1.70
N ALA A 266 -2.72 16.78 1.06
CA ALA A 266 -2.59 18.11 0.47
C ALA A 266 -3.60 18.44 -0.63
N ARG A 267 -4.29 17.45 -1.21
CA ARG A 267 -5.42 17.68 -2.13
C ARG A 267 -6.74 18.03 -1.43
N ASN A 268 -6.80 17.93 -0.10
CA ASN A 268 -7.95 18.34 0.68
C ASN A 268 -7.81 19.82 1.05
N PRO A 269 -8.78 20.69 0.72
CA PRO A 269 -8.63 22.12 1.00
C PRO A 269 -8.58 22.44 2.52
N GLY A 270 -9.13 21.57 3.38
CA GLY A 270 -9.03 21.69 4.84
C GLY A 270 -7.67 21.29 5.43
N TRP A 271 -6.75 20.79 4.60
CA TRP A 271 -5.50 20.21 5.08
C TRP A 271 -4.61 21.17 5.84
N GLU A 272 -4.55 22.44 5.43
CA GLU A 272 -3.72 23.45 6.11
C GLU A 272 -4.05 23.57 7.61
N VAL A 273 -5.34 23.45 7.96
CA VAL A 273 -5.81 23.53 9.35
C VAL A 273 -5.53 22.23 10.11
N GLU A 274 -5.69 21.08 9.46
CA GLU A 274 -5.53 19.77 10.09
C GLU A 274 -4.07 19.30 10.18
N ARG A 275 -3.17 19.90 9.38
CA ARG A 275 -1.81 19.42 9.14
C ARG A 275 -1.00 19.27 10.43
N SER A 276 -1.03 20.28 11.29
CA SER A 276 -0.24 20.26 12.53
C SER A 276 -0.67 19.10 13.44
N ALA A 277 -1.97 19.02 13.76
CA ALA A 277 -2.51 17.97 14.61
C ALA A 277 -2.28 16.55 14.04
N PHE A 278 -2.40 16.40 12.72
CA PHE A 278 -2.09 15.15 12.05
C PHE A 278 -0.61 14.77 12.18
N LEU A 279 0.30 15.70 11.90
CA LEU A 279 1.74 15.45 11.97
C LEU A 279 2.16 15.07 13.38
N THR A 280 1.71 15.80 14.40
CA THR A 280 1.98 15.48 15.80
C THR A 280 1.51 14.06 16.15
N SER A 281 0.27 13.71 15.79
CA SER A 281 -0.28 12.38 16.05
C SER A 281 0.49 11.28 15.32
N MET A 282 0.87 11.50 14.06
CA MET A 282 1.57 10.50 13.26
C MET A 282 3.05 10.36 13.65
N GLN A 283 3.70 11.42 14.12
CA GLN A 283 5.06 11.37 14.66
C GLN A 283 5.09 10.58 15.98
N GLU A 284 4.09 10.79 16.85
CA GLU A 284 3.93 9.96 18.04
C GLU A 284 3.71 8.48 17.65
N ALA A 285 2.78 8.23 16.72
CA ALA A 285 2.51 6.88 16.21
C ALA A 285 3.77 6.20 15.66
N HIS A 286 4.55 6.90 14.83
CA HIS A 286 5.81 6.42 14.26
C HIS A 286 6.83 6.09 15.35
N SER A 287 7.03 6.99 16.31
CA SER A 287 7.94 6.79 17.44
C SER A 287 7.56 5.54 18.26
N LEU A 288 6.28 5.40 18.62
CA LEU A 288 5.79 4.23 19.36
C LEU A 288 5.91 2.94 18.55
N LEU A 289 5.65 3.00 17.25
CA LEU A 289 5.78 1.87 16.33
C LEU A 289 7.24 1.44 16.21
N CYS A 290 8.19 2.36 16.05
CA CYS A 290 9.63 2.05 16.03
C CYS A 290 10.08 1.43 17.36
N LYS A 291 9.73 2.04 18.49
CA LYS A 291 10.01 1.48 19.83
C LYS A 291 9.46 0.05 19.96
N GLY A 292 8.28 -0.22 19.41
CA GLY A 292 7.61 -1.51 19.49
C GLY A 292 8.04 -2.57 18.46
N LEU A 293 8.48 -2.17 17.25
CA LEU A 293 8.64 -3.06 16.10
C LEU A 293 10.01 -3.03 15.40
N ASP A 294 10.77 -1.94 15.51
CA ASP A 294 12.04 -1.82 14.79
C ASP A 294 13.03 -2.90 15.25
N PRO A 295 13.49 -3.81 14.38
CA PRO A 295 14.35 -4.93 14.76
C PRO A 295 15.78 -4.49 15.12
N ARG A 296 16.17 -3.26 14.80
CA ARG A 296 17.48 -2.69 15.17
C ARG A 296 17.57 -2.31 16.64
N ILE A 297 16.42 -2.20 17.32
CA ILE A 297 16.34 -1.89 18.76
C ILE A 297 16.39 -3.21 19.54
N GLU A 298 17.41 -3.35 20.39
CA GLU A 298 17.56 -4.55 21.22
C GLU A 298 16.46 -4.63 22.29
N ARG A 299 15.90 -5.84 22.48
CA ARG A 299 14.80 -6.10 23.43
C ARG A 299 15.02 -7.42 24.16
N LYS A 300 14.64 -7.45 25.45
CA LYS A 300 14.71 -8.68 26.28
C LYS A 300 13.75 -9.78 25.82
N LYS A 301 12.51 -9.41 25.48
CA LYS A 301 11.46 -10.33 25.02
C LYS A 301 11.03 -9.93 23.61
N TRP A 302 11.43 -10.74 22.63
CA TRP A 302 11.26 -10.44 21.21
C TRP A 302 11.10 -11.75 20.42
N PRO A 303 10.03 -11.91 19.63
CA PRO A 303 9.75 -13.16 18.91
C PRO A 303 10.50 -13.27 17.56
N LEU A 304 11.28 -12.25 17.18
CA LEU A 304 12.09 -12.22 15.97
C LEU A 304 13.50 -12.77 16.24
N TRP A 305 14.10 -13.37 15.23
CA TRP A 305 15.52 -13.69 15.22
C TRP A 305 16.40 -12.44 15.06
N ARG A 306 17.67 -12.53 15.48
CA ARG A 306 18.59 -11.38 15.55
C ARG A 306 19.17 -10.95 14.20
N ASP A 307 19.05 -11.80 13.19
CA ASP A 307 19.66 -11.67 11.86
C ASP A 307 18.76 -11.00 10.82
N PHE A 308 17.73 -10.28 11.25
CA PHE A 308 16.90 -9.50 10.32
C PHE A 308 17.76 -8.44 9.59
N PRO A 309 17.70 -8.34 8.26
CA PRO A 309 18.57 -7.44 7.49
C PRO A 309 18.41 -5.96 7.86
N VAL A 310 19.52 -5.30 8.16
CA VAL A 310 19.56 -3.90 8.65
C VAL A 310 19.09 -2.93 7.58
N ASP A 311 19.44 -3.15 6.31
CA ASP A 311 19.03 -2.34 5.16
C ASP A 311 17.51 -2.38 4.94
N VAL A 312 16.90 -3.56 5.12
CA VAL A 312 15.44 -3.71 5.06
C VAL A 312 14.79 -3.01 6.26
N ALA A 313 15.37 -3.12 7.46
CA ALA A 313 14.85 -2.41 8.63
C ALA A 313 14.94 -0.88 8.47
N GLU A 314 16.06 -0.37 7.95
CA GLU A 314 16.21 1.05 7.59
C GLU A 314 15.13 1.50 6.62
N ARG A 315 14.88 0.72 5.56
CA ARG A 315 13.82 1.00 4.60
C ARG A 315 12.42 1.02 5.24
N LEU A 316 12.14 0.20 6.24
CA LEU A 316 10.79 0.06 6.80
C LEU A 316 10.45 1.07 7.91
N PHE A 317 11.46 1.57 8.65
CA PHE A 317 11.24 2.29 9.90
C PHE A 317 11.66 3.77 9.90
N THR A 318 12.06 4.37 8.77
CA THR A 318 12.22 5.84 8.69
C THR A 318 10.87 6.57 8.66
N TRP A 319 10.88 7.86 9.02
CA TRP A 319 9.71 8.72 8.93
C TRP A 319 9.17 8.82 7.51
N ASP A 320 10.04 9.06 6.52
CA ASP A 320 9.62 9.21 5.12
C ASP A 320 8.95 7.95 4.59
N ASN A 321 9.51 6.78 4.92
CA ASN A 321 8.88 5.52 4.54
C ASN A 321 7.58 5.28 5.32
N PHE A 322 7.50 5.62 6.61
CA PHE A 322 6.25 5.52 7.36
C PHE A 322 5.10 6.32 6.73
N VAL A 323 5.38 7.53 6.22
CA VAL A 323 4.41 8.33 5.47
C VAL A 323 3.96 7.63 4.17
N LEU A 324 4.88 6.97 3.47
CA LEU A 324 4.55 6.15 2.29
C LEU A 324 3.75 4.89 2.66
N LEU A 325 4.02 4.27 3.81
CA LEU A 325 3.27 3.13 4.33
C LEU A 325 1.81 3.50 4.61
N LEU A 326 1.58 4.67 5.21
CA LEU A 326 0.23 5.20 5.43
C LEU A 326 -0.51 5.44 4.12
N GLY A 327 0.14 6.06 3.13
CA GLY A 327 -0.46 6.30 1.82
C GLY A 327 -0.75 5.01 1.05
N ARG A 328 0.18 4.03 1.10
CA ARG A 328 -0.03 2.68 0.57
C ARG A 328 -1.23 2.01 1.23
N ALA A 329 -1.32 2.04 2.55
CA ALA A 329 -2.46 1.48 3.26
C ALA A 329 -3.77 2.16 2.83
N ASN A 330 -3.81 3.49 2.76
CA ASN A 330 -5.03 4.22 2.41
C ASN A 330 -5.51 3.99 0.96
N ILE A 331 -4.61 3.81 -0.02
CA ILE A 331 -5.01 3.60 -1.42
C ILE A 331 -5.40 2.13 -1.70
N ASN A 332 -4.82 1.16 -0.99
CA ASN A 332 -5.01 -0.26 -1.32
C ASN A 332 -5.98 -0.98 -0.38
N THR A 333 -6.40 -0.37 0.73
CA THR A 333 -7.32 -1.00 1.68
C THR A 333 -8.75 -0.90 1.13
N GLU A 334 -9.33 -2.05 0.81
CA GLU A 334 -10.75 -2.16 0.43
C GLU A 334 -11.64 -1.72 1.61
N ALA A 335 -12.85 -1.22 1.33
CA ALA A 335 -13.75 -0.58 2.29
C ALA A 335 -14.03 -1.38 3.59
N GLN A 336 -13.91 -2.71 3.58
CA GLN A 336 -14.07 -3.54 4.79
C GLN A 336 -12.80 -3.66 5.64
N GLY A 337 -11.64 -3.20 5.17
CA GLY A 337 -10.38 -3.18 5.92
C GLY A 337 -9.36 -4.23 5.49
N GLY A 338 -9.42 -4.72 4.25
CA GLY A 338 -8.49 -5.72 3.71
C GLY A 338 -7.62 -5.17 2.58
N MET A 339 -6.32 -5.50 2.59
CA MET A 339 -5.43 -5.37 1.45
C MET A 339 -5.23 -6.74 0.80
N TYR A 340 -5.33 -6.76 -0.53
CA TYR A 340 -5.44 -7.97 -1.35
C TYR A 340 -4.54 -7.82 -2.58
N LEU A 341 -3.66 -8.77 -2.84
CA LEU A 341 -2.61 -8.66 -3.86
C LEU A 341 -3.21 -8.59 -5.27
N VAL A 342 -4.05 -9.54 -5.66
CA VAL A 342 -4.69 -9.60 -6.98
C VAL A 342 -5.71 -8.47 -7.13
N HIS A 343 -6.60 -8.28 -6.17
CA HIS A 343 -7.57 -7.16 -6.18
C HIS A 343 -6.92 -5.78 -6.34
N SER A 344 -5.73 -5.53 -5.79
CA SER A 344 -5.03 -4.25 -5.95
C SER A 344 -4.65 -3.89 -7.39
N HIS A 345 -4.86 -4.79 -8.34
CA HIS A 345 -4.68 -4.56 -9.78
C HIS A 345 -5.97 -4.15 -10.49
N LEU A 346 -7.14 -4.18 -9.83
CA LEU A 346 -8.40 -3.80 -10.46
C LEU A 346 -8.53 -2.29 -10.51
N ASN A 347 -8.40 -1.69 -11.69
CA ASN A 347 -8.52 -0.25 -11.89
C ASN A 347 -9.96 0.25 -11.78
N HIS A 348 -10.10 1.58 -11.71
CA HIS A 348 -11.38 2.26 -11.64
C HIS A 348 -12.08 2.38 -13.00
N SER A 349 -13.41 2.20 -13.00
CA SER A 349 -14.34 2.72 -14.00
C SER A 349 -15.67 3.08 -13.34
N CYS A 350 -16.29 4.21 -13.73
CA CYS A 350 -17.66 4.55 -13.31
C CYS A 350 -18.73 3.62 -13.91
N LEU A 351 -18.35 2.77 -14.88
CA LEU A 351 -19.11 1.63 -15.40
C LEU A 351 -18.30 0.33 -15.18
N PRO A 352 -18.28 -0.20 -13.95
CA PRO A 352 -17.48 -1.39 -13.65
C PRO A 352 -18.07 -2.64 -14.31
N ASN A 353 -17.20 -3.57 -14.72
CA ASN A 353 -17.58 -4.90 -15.17
C ASN A 353 -17.31 -5.99 -14.13
N VAL A 354 -16.65 -5.67 -13.01
CA VAL A 354 -16.42 -6.57 -11.88
C VAL A 354 -17.15 -6.07 -10.63
N SER A 355 -17.70 -7.01 -9.85
CA SER A 355 -18.26 -6.77 -8.52
C SER A 355 -17.47 -7.55 -7.47
N ILE A 356 -17.06 -6.86 -6.41
CA ILE A 356 -16.39 -7.48 -5.26
C ILE A 356 -17.45 -7.84 -4.21
N ARG A 357 -17.41 -9.10 -3.76
CA ARG A 357 -18.28 -9.64 -2.72
C ARG A 357 -17.44 -10.13 -1.55
N HIS A 358 -17.97 -9.95 -0.35
CA HIS A 358 -17.41 -10.50 0.87
C HIS A 358 -18.25 -11.69 1.33
N PRO A 359 -17.65 -12.66 2.05
CA PRO A 359 -18.41 -13.69 2.73
C PRO A 359 -19.50 -13.09 3.62
N PRO A 360 -20.67 -13.75 3.72
CA PRO A 360 -21.76 -13.26 4.56
C PRO A 360 -21.29 -13.13 6.01
N SER A 361 -21.59 -11.98 6.60
CA SER A 361 -21.35 -11.74 8.02
C SER A 361 -22.38 -12.50 8.85
N ARG A 362 -21.93 -13.25 9.85
CA ARG A 362 -22.80 -13.63 10.97
C ARG A 362 -22.71 -12.49 11.98
N HIS A 363 -23.76 -11.67 12.08
CA HIS A 363 -23.94 -10.61 13.10
C HIS A 363 -23.10 -9.32 12.94
N GLY A 364 -23.12 -8.70 11.76
CA GLY A 364 -22.89 -7.25 11.59
C GLY A 364 -21.51 -6.81 11.13
N VAL A 365 -20.43 -7.53 11.46
CA VAL A 365 -19.07 -7.20 10.96
C VAL A 365 -18.80 -8.01 9.68
N ARG A 366 -18.66 -7.34 8.54
CA ARG A 366 -18.26 -8.00 7.28
C ARG A 366 -16.82 -8.47 7.38
N GLN A 367 -16.55 -9.67 6.89
CA GLN A 367 -15.23 -10.27 6.98
C GLN A 367 -14.31 -9.66 5.91
N ALA A 368 -13.39 -8.80 6.36
CA ALA A 368 -12.34 -8.17 5.56
C ALA A 368 -11.19 -9.12 5.20
N THR A 369 -11.35 -10.41 5.46
CA THR A 369 -10.30 -11.42 5.32
C THR A 369 -10.36 -12.19 4.01
N LYS A 370 -11.47 -12.07 3.27
CA LYS A 370 -11.68 -12.78 2.01
C LYS A 370 -12.62 -11.99 1.10
N ILE A 371 -12.36 -12.10 -0.20
CA ILE A 371 -13.21 -11.56 -1.26
C ILE A 371 -13.45 -12.60 -2.36
N THR A 372 -14.51 -12.36 -3.12
CA THR A 372 -14.83 -13.03 -4.36
C THR A 372 -15.12 -11.97 -5.42
N ALA A 373 -14.37 -11.98 -6.52
CA ALA A 373 -14.63 -11.14 -7.69
C ALA A 373 -15.61 -11.85 -8.63
N LEU A 374 -16.72 -11.19 -8.96
CA LEU A 374 -17.75 -11.71 -9.87
C LEU A 374 -17.86 -10.81 -11.10
N ALA A 375 -18.09 -11.40 -12.26
CA ALA A 375 -18.44 -10.67 -13.47
C ALA A 375 -19.83 -10.02 -13.29
N LYS A 376 -19.91 -8.70 -13.42
CA LYS A 376 -21.16 -7.92 -13.30
C LYS A 376 -21.99 -7.91 -14.59
N LYS A 377 -21.36 -8.30 -15.70
CA LYS A 377 -21.93 -8.47 -17.04
C LYS A 377 -21.05 -9.48 -17.80
N ASP A 378 -21.43 -9.84 -19.02
CA ASP A 378 -20.54 -10.60 -19.91
C ASP A 378 -19.23 -9.80 -20.14
N ILE A 379 -18.09 -10.48 -20.03
CA ILE A 379 -16.73 -9.94 -20.22
C ILE A 379 -16.04 -10.77 -21.28
N ARG A 380 -15.47 -10.13 -22.30
CA ARG A 380 -14.74 -10.82 -23.37
C ARG A 380 -13.26 -10.96 -23.02
N LYS A 381 -12.61 -11.98 -23.60
CA LYS A 381 -11.16 -12.05 -23.60
C LYS A 381 -10.54 -10.75 -24.12
N GLY A 382 -9.58 -10.22 -23.39
CA GLY A 382 -8.88 -8.97 -23.68
C GLY A 382 -9.49 -7.75 -22.98
N ASP A 383 -10.71 -7.84 -22.45
CA ASP A 383 -11.31 -6.74 -21.69
C ASP A 383 -10.54 -6.52 -20.38
N GLU A 384 -10.34 -5.25 -20.03
CA GLU A 384 -9.84 -4.89 -18.70
C GLU A 384 -10.90 -5.16 -17.63
N LEU A 385 -10.45 -5.72 -16.51
CA LEU A 385 -11.27 -5.94 -15.33
C LEU A 385 -11.20 -4.70 -14.43
N VAL A 386 -12.34 -4.04 -14.28
CA VAL A 386 -12.47 -2.77 -13.57
C VAL A 386 -13.58 -2.80 -12.52
N ILE A 387 -13.29 -2.18 -11.38
CA ILE A 387 -14.24 -1.93 -10.29
C ILE A 387 -14.54 -0.43 -10.19
N THR A 388 -15.47 -0.05 -9.33
CA THR A 388 -15.64 1.37 -8.95
C THR A 388 -14.98 1.60 -7.60
N TYR A 389 -14.30 2.73 -7.48
CA TYR A 389 -13.59 3.15 -6.26
C TYR A 389 -14.45 4.11 -5.42
N GLN A 390 -15.50 4.64 -6.04
CA GLN A 390 -16.40 5.64 -5.48
C GLN A 390 -17.85 5.24 -5.74
N ASP A 391 -18.77 5.91 -5.06
CA ASP A 391 -20.20 5.71 -5.28
C ASP A 391 -20.59 6.16 -6.71
N PRO A 392 -21.06 5.23 -7.57
CA PRO A 392 -21.46 5.57 -8.92
C PRO A 392 -22.76 6.40 -8.99
N SER A 393 -23.47 6.61 -7.88
CA SER A 393 -24.67 7.45 -7.81
C SER A 393 -24.37 8.96 -7.83
N LEU A 394 -23.13 9.34 -7.50
CA LEU A 394 -22.69 10.74 -7.48
C LEU A 394 -22.59 11.33 -8.90
N GLU A 395 -22.74 12.65 -9.00
CA GLU A 395 -22.55 13.45 -10.23
C GLU A 395 -21.11 13.39 -10.78
N LEU A 396 -20.92 13.67 -12.08
CA LEU A 396 -19.61 13.57 -12.76
C LEU A 396 -18.50 14.35 -12.04
N SER A 397 -18.77 15.60 -11.70
CA SER A 397 -17.83 16.50 -11.01
C SER A 397 -17.38 15.90 -9.68
N ARG A 398 -18.32 15.45 -8.85
CA ARG A 398 -18.03 14.85 -7.54
C ARG A 398 -17.27 13.54 -7.68
N ARG A 399 -17.61 12.67 -8.65
CA ARG A 399 -16.85 11.43 -8.91
C ARG A 399 -15.39 11.74 -9.26
N ARG A 400 -15.15 12.66 -10.20
CA ARG A 400 -13.79 13.07 -10.59
C ARG A 400 -13.03 13.69 -9.41
N MET A 401 -13.68 14.53 -8.62
CA MET A 401 -13.10 15.17 -7.43
C MET A 401 -12.60 14.14 -6.42
N LEU A 402 -13.46 13.16 -6.06
CA LEU A 402 -13.11 12.14 -5.07
C LEU A 402 -11.99 11.23 -5.57
N LEU A 403 -12.00 10.83 -6.84
CA LEU A 403 -10.89 10.06 -7.44
C LEU A 403 -9.57 10.84 -7.40
N TRP A 404 -9.62 12.13 -7.72
CA TRP A 404 -8.45 13.00 -7.68
C TRP A 404 -7.94 13.19 -6.25
N ARG A 405 -8.80 13.40 -5.26
CA ARG A 405 -8.38 13.61 -3.86
C ARG A 405 -7.88 12.33 -3.19
N GLU A 406 -8.57 11.21 -3.39
CA GLU A 406 -8.37 9.99 -2.59
C GLU A 406 -7.51 8.94 -3.29
N TYR A 407 -7.57 8.86 -4.62
CA TYR A 407 -6.82 7.87 -5.39
C TYR A 407 -5.72 8.50 -6.24
N MET A 408 -5.57 9.82 -6.10
CA MET A 408 -4.50 10.60 -6.70
C MET A 408 -4.46 10.61 -8.23
N PHE A 409 -5.54 10.17 -8.91
CA PHE A 409 -5.66 10.18 -10.36
C PHE A 409 -6.92 10.94 -10.81
N GLY A 410 -6.89 11.50 -12.01
CA GLY A 410 -8.03 12.16 -12.62
C GLY A 410 -7.60 13.14 -13.72
N PRO A 411 -8.52 13.54 -14.62
CA PRO A 411 -9.93 13.14 -14.66
C PRO A 411 -10.12 11.66 -15.02
N CYS A 412 -11.24 11.06 -14.57
CA CYS A 412 -11.66 9.77 -15.11
C CYS A 412 -12.25 9.96 -16.51
N GLU A 413 -11.77 9.14 -17.45
CA GLU A 413 -12.12 9.16 -18.88
C GLU A 413 -12.82 7.86 -19.32
N CYS A 414 -13.46 7.13 -18.39
CA CYS A 414 -14.26 5.97 -18.77
C CYS A 414 -15.47 6.39 -19.63
N GLN A 415 -16.02 5.45 -20.40
CA GLN A 415 -17.11 5.73 -21.34
C GLN A 415 -18.26 6.54 -20.73
N ARG A 416 -18.70 6.22 -19.52
CA ARG A 416 -19.76 6.99 -18.82
C ARG A 416 -19.40 8.45 -18.60
N CYS A 417 -18.16 8.72 -18.17
CA CYS A 417 -17.71 10.09 -17.94
C CYS A 417 -17.63 10.87 -19.25
N LEU A 418 -17.24 10.22 -20.35
CA LEU A 418 -17.21 10.82 -21.67
C LEU A 418 -18.63 11.09 -22.21
N ASP A 419 -19.54 10.14 -22.04
CA ASP A 419 -20.94 10.29 -22.44
C ASP A 419 -21.63 11.43 -21.68
N GLU A 420 -21.47 11.48 -20.35
CA GLU A 420 -21.99 12.56 -19.51
C GLU A 420 -21.38 13.92 -19.91
N LEU A 421 -20.07 13.99 -20.17
CA LEU A 421 -19.39 15.22 -20.60
C LEU A 421 -19.87 15.68 -22.00
N ASN A 422 -20.15 14.76 -22.91
CA ASN A 422 -20.66 15.09 -24.24
C ASN A 422 -22.15 15.44 -24.25
N GLY A 423 -22.87 15.13 -23.17
CA GLY A 423 -24.27 15.54 -22.97
C GLY A 423 -24.44 16.94 -22.39
N MET A 424 -23.35 17.59 -21.93
CA MET A 424 -23.32 18.95 -21.40
C MET A 424 -23.30 19.98 -22.53
N ASP A 425 -23.69 21.22 -22.23
CA ASP A 425 -23.48 22.32 -23.17
C ASP A 425 -22.00 22.72 -23.27
N GLU A 426 -21.66 23.54 -24.28
CA GLU A 426 -20.27 23.92 -24.57
C GLU A 426 -19.60 24.77 -23.46
N GLU A 427 -20.38 25.51 -22.66
CA GLU A 427 -19.85 26.31 -21.55
C GLU A 427 -19.56 25.40 -20.34
N GLU A 428 -20.52 24.57 -19.94
CA GLU A 428 -20.39 23.58 -18.88
C GLU A 428 -19.25 22.59 -19.17
N LYS A 429 -19.14 22.12 -20.41
CA LYS A 429 -18.08 21.21 -20.84
C LYS A 429 -16.69 21.83 -20.70
N LYS A 430 -16.51 23.08 -21.14
CA LYS A 430 -15.24 23.80 -20.98
C LYS A 430 -14.89 24.01 -19.52
N GLU A 431 -15.87 24.31 -18.68
CA GLU A 431 -15.66 24.43 -17.24
C GLU A 431 -15.18 23.10 -16.64
N MET A 432 -15.85 21.99 -16.99
CA MET A 432 -15.46 20.64 -16.54
C MET A 432 -14.08 20.22 -17.03
N GLU A 433 -13.70 20.57 -18.26
CA GLU A 433 -12.37 20.31 -18.83
C GLU A 433 -11.27 21.17 -18.20
N SER A 434 -11.60 22.38 -17.71
CA SER A 434 -10.65 23.24 -16.99
C SER A 434 -10.20 22.65 -15.64
N GLY A 435 -10.95 21.68 -15.12
CA GLY A 435 -10.69 21.06 -13.81
C GLY A 435 -11.32 21.80 -12.63
N SER A 436 -12.34 22.64 -12.87
CA SER A 436 -13.07 23.36 -11.81
C SER A 436 -13.60 22.41 -10.72
N TRP A 437 -13.98 21.19 -11.11
CA TRP A 437 -14.42 20.12 -10.23
C TRP A 437 -13.40 19.66 -9.18
N LYS A 438 -12.14 20.10 -9.21
CA LYS A 438 -11.16 19.79 -8.15
C LYS A 438 -11.45 20.53 -6.84
N VAL A 439 -12.21 21.62 -6.90
CA VAL A 439 -12.57 22.47 -5.75
C VAL A 439 -14.08 22.40 -5.54
N ASP A 440 -14.52 22.24 -4.30
CA ASP A 440 -15.92 22.36 -3.92
C ASP A 440 -16.12 23.73 -3.23
N VAL A 441 -16.85 24.63 -3.89
CA VAL A 441 -17.07 26.01 -3.42
C VAL A 441 -17.75 26.05 -2.04
N ASN A 442 -18.63 25.08 -1.77
CA ASN A 442 -19.31 25.01 -0.47
C ASN A 442 -18.33 24.57 0.64
N GLU A 443 -17.43 23.63 0.35
CA GLU A 443 -16.38 23.23 1.30
C GLU A 443 -15.42 24.40 1.58
N GLU A 444 -15.09 25.22 0.58
CA GLU A 444 -14.18 26.35 0.74
C GLU A 444 -14.70 27.39 1.75
N GLN A 445 -16.00 27.70 1.70
CA GLN A 445 -16.64 28.60 2.68
C GLN A 445 -16.62 28.02 4.11
N GLU A 446 -16.83 26.71 4.26
CA GLU A 446 -16.77 26.06 5.56
C GLU A 446 -15.34 26.05 6.13
N ILE A 447 -14.35 25.78 5.28
CA ILE A 447 -12.94 25.77 5.66
C ILE A 447 -12.48 27.16 6.09
N GLN A 448 -12.92 28.22 5.40
CA GLN A 448 -12.61 29.60 5.77
C GLN A 448 -13.12 29.92 7.19
N LYS A 449 -14.35 29.52 7.52
CA LYS A 449 -14.89 29.68 8.89
C LYS A 449 -14.07 28.90 9.93
N ARG A 450 -13.61 27.69 9.59
CA ARG A 450 -12.76 26.88 10.48
C ARG A 450 -11.37 27.52 10.67
N LYS A 451 -10.79 28.12 9.63
CA LYS A 451 -9.54 28.90 9.70
C LYS A 451 -9.69 30.09 10.64
N GLU A 452 -10.71 30.92 10.43
CA GLU A 452 -11.01 32.07 11.29
C GLU A 452 -11.21 31.68 12.76
N HIS A 453 -11.94 30.57 12.99
CA HIS A 453 -12.13 30.05 14.34
C HIS A 453 -10.82 29.53 14.97
N ALA A 454 -9.97 28.84 14.20
CA ALA A 454 -8.68 28.36 14.68
C ALA A 454 -7.72 29.53 15.02
N ASP A 455 -7.68 30.57 14.17
CA ASP A 455 -6.88 31.76 14.41
C ASP A 455 -7.35 32.52 15.67
N MET A 456 -8.67 32.63 15.86
CA MET A 456 -9.25 33.18 17.08
C MET A 456 -8.83 32.39 18.32
N LEU A 457 -8.88 31.05 18.29
CA LEU A 457 -8.44 30.22 19.42
C LEU A 457 -6.94 30.39 19.72
N ASN A 458 -6.10 30.43 18.69
CA ASN A 458 -4.66 30.66 18.84
C ASN A 458 -4.37 32.03 19.44
N GLN A 459 -5.11 33.06 19.02
CA GLN A 459 -5.00 34.40 19.60
C GLN A 459 -5.39 34.41 21.08
N LEU A 460 -6.52 33.79 21.44
CA LEU A 460 -6.96 33.68 22.83
C LEU A 460 -5.95 32.90 23.70
N GLU A 461 -5.36 31.84 23.17
CA GLU A 461 -4.31 31.09 23.87
C GLU A 461 -3.05 31.93 24.08
N LYS A 462 -2.64 32.71 23.07
CA LYS A 462 -1.52 33.64 23.18
C LYS A 462 -1.79 34.71 24.23
N GLU A 463 -2.95 35.35 24.21
CA GLU A 463 -3.37 36.34 25.21
C GLU A 463 -3.41 35.75 26.62
N ARG A 464 -3.90 34.51 26.77
CA ARG A 464 -3.85 33.76 28.03
C ARG A 464 -2.42 33.54 28.50
N LYS A 465 -1.51 33.10 27.63
CA LYS A 465 -0.09 32.88 27.95
C LYS A 465 0.59 34.19 28.35
N ASP A 466 0.37 35.28 27.60
CA ASP A 466 0.92 36.61 27.91
C ASP A 466 0.42 37.13 29.26
N LYS A 467 -0.87 36.92 29.57
CA LYS A 467 -1.44 37.26 30.88
C LYS A 467 -0.80 36.45 32.01
N LEU A 468 -0.65 35.14 31.85
CA LEU A 468 0.02 34.28 32.85
C LEU A 468 1.48 34.71 33.09
N ARG A 469 2.23 35.04 32.02
CA ARG A 469 3.59 35.60 32.13
C ARG A 469 3.59 36.92 32.90
N SER A 470 2.64 37.81 32.65
CA SER A 470 2.51 39.09 33.35
C SER A 470 2.16 38.96 34.85
N GLU A 471 1.49 37.87 35.22
CA GLU A 471 1.13 37.56 36.62
C GLU A 471 2.24 36.81 37.37
N GLY A 472 3.41 36.61 36.75
CA GLY A 472 4.53 35.87 37.34
C GLY A 472 4.25 34.39 37.54
N LYS A 473 3.26 33.83 36.82
CA LYS A 473 2.93 32.41 36.85
C LYS A 473 3.75 31.70 35.78
N ASP A 474 4.25 30.51 36.10
CA ASP A 474 4.93 29.66 35.12
C ASP A 474 3.95 29.38 33.97
N VAL A 475 4.33 29.86 32.79
CA VAL A 475 3.73 29.41 31.55
C VAL A 475 4.52 28.18 31.17
N GLU A 476 3.94 27.01 31.45
CA GLU A 476 4.36 25.79 30.77
C GLU A 476 4.13 26.04 29.27
N ASP A 477 5.18 26.51 28.58
CA ASP A 477 5.29 26.36 27.14
C ASP A 477 5.07 24.87 26.87
N GLU A 478 4.09 24.56 26.00
CA GLU A 478 3.63 23.20 25.65
C GLU A 478 4.59 22.15 26.18
N LYS A 479 4.20 21.42 27.25
CA LYS A 479 5.06 20.38 27.84
C LYS A 479 5.76 19.63 26.70
N ASP A 480 7.06 19.87 26.53
CA ASP A 480 7.90 19.10 25.62
C ASP A 480 7.58 17.63 25.93
N MET A 481 7.39 16.79 24.91
CA MET A 481 6.95 15.39 25.08
C MET A 481 7.81 14.62 26.10
N LYS A 482 9.03 15.10 26.37
CA LYS A 482 9.89 14.66 27.48
C LYS A 482 9.29 14.88 28.88
N GLY A 483 8.64 16.01 29.16
CA GLY A 483 7.99 16.30 30.44
C GLY A 483 6.77 15.41 30.71
N ILE A 484 6.01 15.07 29.67
CA ILE A 484 4.91 14.08 29.75
C ILE A 484 5.49 12.67 29.95
N GLU A 485 6.63 12.33 29.31
CA GLU A 485 7.33 11.05 29.52
C GLU A 485 7.86 10.90 30.97
N GLU A 486 8.36 11.99 31.57
CA GLU A 486 8.83 12.03 32.97
C GLU A 486 7.66 11.95 33.99
N GLU A 487 6.56 12.68 33.73
CA GLU A 487 5.33 12.57 34.55
C GLU A 487 4.68 11.19 34.43
N LEU A 488 4.63 10.60 33.22
CA LEU A 488 4.11 9.26 33.00
C LEU A 488 4.99 8.19 33.65
N ARG A 489 6.32 8.33 33.66
CA ARG A 489 7.22 7.46 34.43
C ARG A 489 6.90 7.51 35.92
N THR A 490 6.74 8.72 36.44
CA THR A 490 6.47 8.97 37.86
C THR A 490 5.09 8.47 38.29
N HIS A 491 4.06 8.66 37.45
CA HIS A 491 2.68 8.25 37.76
C HIS A 491 2.42 6.76 37.52
N LEU A 492 3.20 6.11 36.63
CA LEU A 492 3.10 4.67 36.34
C LEU A 492 4.13 3.82 37.10
N GLY A 493 4.99 4.43 37.92
CA GLY A 493 5.93 3.74 38.80
C GLY A 493 7.10 3.05 38.08
N PHE A 494 7.64 3.67 37.02
CA PHE A 494 8.86 3.23 36.34
C PHE A 494 10.10 3.92 36.86
#